data_AF-A0A662CTQ1-F1
#
_entry.id   AF-A0A662CTQ1-F1
#
_cell.length_a   1.000
_cell.length_b   1.000
_cell.length_c   1.000
_cell.angle_alpha   90.00
_cell.angle_beta   90.00
_cell.angle_gamma   90.00
#
_symmetry.space_group_name_H-M   'P 1'
#
loop_
_entity.id
_entity.type
_entity.pdbx_description
1 polymer ?
#
loop_
_entity_poly.entity_id
_entity_poly.type
_entity_poly.pdbx_seq_one_letter_code
_entity_poly.pdbx_strand_id
1 'polypeptide(L)'
;MPLKKTRPLLLIFGLLSLFFLFSLFDSPEPVNAQCGSQASSCKNCHEVQGNDPVNQDGTDWHQPHAFGDFCEFCHAGNVQSPAQEEAHTGMVAPLSNVKAACSTCHENYQELAEGYANTLGVELGVGAAAPDNSDSSTTVEQPVQVFSPANECAADTAIYYDEADLIDYTKQYEESVLGIRDLNAGNLILGIMVLGLVAGGGLFVSLNEGWVTITTKSIPDSIDGFGLDNVALLPLIEKVDPKGRQALKKLLKKPAKAAKVFKAVADIDE
;
A
#
# COMPACT_ATOMS: atom_id res chain seq x y z
N MET A 1 -40.98 -11.65 -15.65
CA MET A 1 -40.46 -12.51 -14.55
C MET A 1 -40.20 -11.64 -13.32
N PRO A 2 -40.52 -12.11 -12.09
CA PRO A 2 -40.54 -11.26 -10.91
C PRO A 2 -39.14 -11.07 -10.31
N LEU A 3 -38.46 -9.97 -10.68
CA LEU A 3 -37.15 -9.54 -10.17
C LEU A 3 -37.14 -9.07 -8.69
N LYS A 4 -38.24 -9.26 -7.94
CA LYS A 4 -38.38 -8.68 -6.59
C LYS A 4 -37.63 -9.46 -5.48
N LYS A 5 -37.27 -10.73 -5.69
CA LYS A 5 -36.64 -11.57 -4.65
C LYS A 5 -35.11 -11.63 -4.69
N THR A 6 -34.45 -11.18 -5.75
CA THR A 6 -32.98 -11.26 -5.90
C THR A 6 -32.23 -10.01 -5.41
N ARG A 7 -32.94 -8.90 -5.20
CA ARG A 7 -32.37 -7.63 -4.70
C ARG A 7 -31.67 -7.71 -3.34
N PRO A 8 -32.19 -8.40 -2.30
CA PRO A 8 -31.50 -8.45 -1.02
C PRO A 8 -30.24 -9.34 -1.07
N LEU A 9 -30.23 -10.39 -1.90
CA LEU A 9 -29.08 -11.28 -2.03
C LEU A 9 -27.87 -10.58 -2.66
N LEU A 10 -28.12 -9.72 -3.67
CA LEU A 10 -27.08 -8.92 -4.32
C LEU A 10 -26.46 -7.88 -3.37
N LEU A 11 -27.25 -7.27 -2.48
CA LEU A 11 -26.75 -6.31 -1.50
C LEU A 11 -25.86 -6.98 -0.45
N ILE A 12 -26.22 -8.17 0.03
CA ILE A 12 -25.43 -8.92 1.00
C ILE A 12 -24.09 -9.36 0.39
N PHE A 13 -24.11 -9.84 -0.85
CA PHE A 13 -22.88 -10.24 -1.55
C PHE A 13 -21.96 -9.05 -1.83
N GLY A 14 -22.54 -7.88 -2.16
CA GLY A 14 -21.79 -6.63 -2.31
C GLY A 14 -21.10 -6.19 -1.02
N LEU A 15 -21.81 -6.22 0.12
CA LEU A 15 -21.25 -5.86 1.42
C LEU A 15 -20.14 -6.82 1.88
N LEU A 16 -20.33 -8.12 1.68
CA LEU A 16 -19.30 -9.12 2.02
C LEU A 16 -18.04 -8.96 1.16
N SER A 17 -18.19 -8.65 -0.12
CA SER A 17 -17.04 -8.43 -1.01
C SER A 17 -16.28 -7.15 -0.64
N LEU A 18 -16.98 -6.11 -0.16
CA LEU A 18 -16.39 -4.86 0.29
C LEU A 18 -15.65 -5.03 1.61
N PHE A 19 -16.22 -5.81 2.54
CA PHE A 19 -15.57 -6.16 3.80
C PHE A 19 -14.31 -7.02 3.57
N PHE A 20 -14.36 -8.01 2.68
CA PHE A 20 -13.21 -8.84 2.35
C PHE A 20 -12.11 -8.03 1.66
N LEU A 21 -12.46 -7.08 0.78
CA LEU A 21 -11.47 -6.15 0.24
C LEU A 21 -10.84 -5.33 1.37
N PHE A 22 -11.63 -4.73 2.25
CA PHE A 22 -11.14 -3.89 3.34
C PHE A 22 -10.20 -4.65 4.31
N SER A 23 -10.49 -5.92 4.59
CA SER A 23 -9.61 -6.76 5.43
C SER A 23 -8.26 -7.11 4.78
N LEU A 24 -8.13 -6.99 3.45
CA LEU A 24 -6.83 -7.13 2.77
C LEU A 24 -5.99 -5.85 2.82
N PHE A 25 -6.55 -4.71 3.27
CA PHE A 25 -5.83 -3.44 3.42
C PHE A 25 -5.17 -3.25 4.80
N ASP A 26 -5.38 -4.14 5.77
CA ASP A 26 -4.86 -3.99 7.13
C ASP A 26 -3.48 -4.66 7.33
N SER A 27 -2.63 -4.62 6.31
CA SER A 27 -1.22 -4.93 6.48
C SER A 27 -0.52 -3.62 6.88
N PRO A 28 -0.05 -3.47 8.12
CA PRO A 28 0.74 -2.30 8.49
C PRO A 28 1.99 -2.29 7.61
N GLU A 29 2.07 -1.33 6.69
CA GLU A 29 3.34 -1.03 6.04
C GLU A 29 4.32 -0.58 7.13
N PRO A 30 5.56 -1.07 7.14
CA PRO A 30 6.57 -0.52 8.03
C PRO A 30 6.72 0.96 7.69
N VAL A 31 6.33 1.82 8.63
CA VAL A 31 6.42 3.27 8.49
C VAL A 31 7.90 3.66 8.59
N ASN A 32 8.61 3.66 7.46
CA ASN A 32 9.98 4.15 7.34
C ASN A 32 10.03 5.69 7.22
N ALA A 33 9.09 6.39 7.85
CA ALA A 33 9.06 7.85 7.91
C ALA A 33 9.63 8.32 9.26
N GLN A 34 10.91 8.03 9.48
CA GLN A 34 11.72 8.68 10.51
C GLN A 34 13.04 8.99 9.82
N CYS A 35 13.55 10.22 9.99
CA CYS A 35 14.83 10.67 9.45
C CYS A 35 15.84 9.52 9.39
N GLY A 36 16.60 9.37 8.30
CA GLY A 36 17.60 8.30 8.11
C GLY A 36 18.70 8.19 9.18
N SER A 37 18.58 8.93 10.29
CA SER A 37 19.36 8.90 11.52
C SER A 37 18.62 8.30 12.74
N GLN A 38 17.41 7.75 12.62
CA GLN A 38 16.62 7.26 13.77
C GLN A 38 16.53 5.73 13.91
N ALA A 39 16.91 4.97 12.89
CA ALA A 39 17.06 3.52 12.99
C ALA A 39 18.15 3.02 12.05
N SER A 40 19.41 3.22 12.44
CA SER A 40 20.53 2.48 11.87
C SER A 40 20.31 0.98 12.04
N SER A 41 20.85 0.23 11.10
CA SER A 41 20.96 -1.21 11.23
C SER A 41 21.74 -1.62 12.48
N CYS A 42 22.68 -0.78 12.94
CA CYS A 42 23.44 -0.98 14.18
C CYS A 42 22.50 -1.04 15.38
N LYS A 43 21.67 -0.02 15.62
CA LYS A 43 20.76 0.01 16.76
C LYS A 43 19.68 -1.06 16.67
N ASN A 44 19.17 -1.34 15.48
CA ASN A 44 18.21 -2.44 15.31
C ASN A 44 18.84 -3.81 15.69
N CYS A 45 20.08 -4.07 15.31
CA CYS A 45 20.78 -5.33 15.61
C CYS A 45 21.23 -5.42 17.07
N HIS A 46 21.86 -4.36 17.58
CA HIS A 46 22.48 -4.37 18.91
C HIS A 46 21.48 -4.14 20.03
N GLU A 47 20.51 -3.24 19.85
CA GLU A 47 19.61 -2.81 20.91
C GLU A 47 18.22 -3.44 20.81
N VAL A 48 17.62 -3.44 19.61
CA VAL A 48 16.25 -3.97 19.42
C VAL A 48 16.27 -5.49 19.40
N GLN A 49 17.18 -6.10 18.65
CA GLN A 49 17.36 -7.56 18.62
C GLN A 49 18.21 -8.08 19.79
N GLY A 50 18.99 -7.21 20.44
CA GLY A 50 19.75 -7.54 21.64
C GLY A 50 20.98 -8.42 21.40
N ASN A 51 21.59 -8.34 20.21
CA ASN A 51 22.78 -9.17 19.91
C ASN A 51 24.01 -8.76 20.72
N ASP A 52 24.17 -7.46 20.99
CA ASP A 52 25.21 -6.90 21.87
C ASP A 52 24.79 -5.48 22.28
N PRO A 53 23.85 -5.36 23.25
CA PRO A 53 23.26 -4.08 23.64
C PRO A 53 24.24 -3.27 24.49
N VAL A 54 24.47 -2.02 24.10
CA VAL A 54 25.43 -1.12 24.73
C VAL A 54 24.78 0.08 25.42
N ASN A 55 23.51 0.40 25.12
CA ASN A 55 22.84 1.53 25.78
C ASN A 55 22.64 1.36 27.29
N GLN A 56 22.74 0.12 27.79
CA GLN A 56 22.57 -0.23 29.21
C GLN A 56 23.72 -1.11 29.72
N ASP A 57 24.91 -1.00 29.11
CA ASP A 57 26.08 -1.81 29.47
C ASP A 57 26.71 -1.44 30.83
N GLY A 58 26.25 -0.36 31.46
CA GLY A 58 26.74 0.11 32.76
C GLY A 58 28.12 0.77 32.70
N THR A 59 28.64 1.07 31.51
CA THR A 59 29.94 1.73 31.31
C THR A 59 29.86 3.25 31.36
N ASP A 60 28.65 3.81 31.35
CA ASP A 60 28.32 5.24 31.20
C ASP A 60 28.90 5.90 29.93
N TRP A 61 29.73 5.22 29.14
CA TRP A 61 30.38 5.76 27.95
C TRP A 61 29.40 5.91 26.76
N HIS A 62 28.49 4.95 26.56
CA HIS A 62 27.50 5.00 25.48
C HIS A 62 26.32 5.92 25.80
N GLN A 63 26.00 6.10 27.08
CA GLN A 63 24.79 6.79 27.53
C GLN A 63 24.60 8.22 27.00
N PRO A 64 25.63 9.08 26.93
CA PRO A 64 25.46 10.46 26.48
C PRO A 64 25.06 10.59 25.01
N HIS A 65 25.35 9.59 24.17
CA HIS A 65 25.01 9.59 22.74
C HIS A 65 24.01 8.51 22.35
N ALA A 66 23.65 7.60 23.26
CA ALA A 66 22.66 6.55 23.06
C ALA A 66 21.27 7.07 22.65
N PHE A 67 20.97 8.35 22.90
CA PHE A 67 19.67 8.95 22.56
C PHE A 67 19.46 9.09 21.04
N GLY A 68 20.53 9.32 20.27
CA GLY A 68 20.49 9.45 18.82
C GLY A 68 21.29 8.31 18.21
N ASP A 69 20.86 7.78 17.09
CA ASP A 69 21.46 6.59 16.50
C ASP A 69 22.84 6.88 15.87
N PHE A 70 23.82 7.07 16.74
CA PHE A 70 25.10 7.71 16.44
C PHE A 70 26.28 6.74 16.48
N CYS A 71 26.02 5.44 16.40
CA CYS A 71 27.03 4.39 16.44
C CYS A 71 28.13 4.65 15.39
N GLU A 72 27.78 5.09 14.19
CA GLU A 72 28.74 5.34 13.11
C GLU A 72 29.71 6.49 13.37
N PHE A 73 29.34 7.48 14.17
CA PHE A 73 30.24 8.59 14.43
C PHE A 73 31.43 8.13 15.27
N CYS A 74 31.25 7.16 16.16
CA CYS A 74 32.32 6.59 16.97
C CYS A 74 32.97 5.36 16.31
N HIS A 75 32.18 4.51 15.66
CA HIS A 75 32.62 3.21 15.18
C HIS A 75 32.75 3.11 13.66
N ALA A 76 32.38 4.14 12.90
CA ALA A 76 32.19 4.08 11.45
C ALA A 76 31.23 2.94 11.04
N GLY A 77 31.44 2.36 9.85
CA GLY A 77 30.56 1.33 9.30
C GLY A 77 29.43 1.89 8.42
N ASN A 78 28.57 0.99 7.97
CA ASN A 78 27.43 1.30 7.10
C ASN A 78 26.11 1.10 7.86
N VAL A 79 25.56 2.19 8.38
CA VAL A 79 24.29 2.22 9.13
C VAL A 79 23.06 1.86 8.31
N GLN A 80 23.17 1.82 6.98
CA GLN A 80 22.04 1.54 6.09
C GLN A 80 21.96 0.05 5.73
N SER A 81 23.04 -0.73 5.92
CA SER A 81 23.02 -2.14 5.52
C SER A 81 22.45 -3.04 6.63
N PRO A 82 21.43 -3.86 6.34
CA PRO A 82 20.94 -4.87 7.27
C PRO A 82 21.84 -6.13 7.32
N ALA A 83 22.80 -6.25 6.41
CA ALA A 83 23.73 -7.37 6.38
C ALA A 83 24.94 -7.07 7.27
N GLN A 84 25.17 -7.90 8.29
CA GLN A 84 26.22 -7.69 9.29
C GLN A 84 27.60 -7.40 8.69
N GLU A 85 28.01 -8.17 7.68
CA GLU A 85 29.33 -8.02 7.05
C GLU A 85 29.49 -6.67 6.33
N GLU A 86 28.44 -6.22 5.64
CA GLU A 86 28.45 -4.93 4.96
C GLU A 86 28.31 -3.77 5.96
N ALA A 87 27.46 -3.92 6.99
CA ALA A 87 27.33 -2.95 8.07
C ALA A 87 28.65 -2.72 8.81
N HIS A 88 29.44 -3.78 9.02
CA HIS A 88 30.72 -3.70 9.72
C HIS A 88 31.91 -3.34 8.81
N THR A 89 31.69 -3.20 7.51
CA THR A 89 32.77 -2.86 6.57
C THR A 89 33.29 -1.45 6.87
N GLY A 90 34.59 -1.34 7.13
CA GLY A 90 35.24 -0.06 7.42
C GLY A 90 35.03 0.46 8.84
N MET A 91 34.50 -0.36 9.75
CA MET A 91 34.44 0.00 11.16
C MET A 91 35.83 0.25 11.74
N VAL A 92 35.90 1.17 12.69
CA VAL A 92 37.12 1.53 13.41
C VAL A 92 36.91 1.40 14.91
N ALA A 93 38.01 1.23 15.63
CA ALA A 93 37.97 1.32 17.09
C ALA A 93 37.49 2.72 17.50
N PRO A 94 36.68 2.82 18.57
CA PRO A 94 36.23 4.11 19.07
C PRO A 94 37.43 4.98 19.46
N LEU A 95 37.30 6.29 19.28
CA LEU A 95 38.35 7.29 19.55
C LEU A 95 39.64 7.15 18.72
N SER A 96 39.65 6.30 17.67
CA SER A 96 40.78 6.23 16.72
C SER A 96 40.92 7.52 15.88
N ASN A 97 39.80 8.18 15.57
CA ASN A 97 39.78 9.48 14.89
C ASN A 97 38.81 10.45 15.58
N VAL A 98 39.25 10.95 16.72
CA VAL A 98 38.52 11.90 17.58
C VAL A 98 37.97 13.11 16.81
N LYS A 99 38.76 13.65 15.88
CA LYS A 99 38.33 14.80 15.10
C LYS A 99 37.16 14.44 14.18
N ALA A 100 37.26 13.35 13.42
CA ALA A 100 36.18 12.93 12.53
C ALA A 100 34.91 12.55 13.31
N ALA A 101 35.07 11.90 14.47
CA ALA A 101 33.96 11.44 15.27
C ALA A 101 33.16 12.57 15.94
N CYS A 102 33.83 13.63 16.40
CA CYS A 102 33.24 14.55 17.36
C CYS A 102 33.13 16.00 16.84
N SER A 103 34.01 16.43 15.93
CA SER A 103 34.12 17.86 15.57
C SER A 103 32.94 18.42 14.77
N THR A 104 32.07 17.56 14.24
CA THR A 104 30.83 17.98 13.56
C THR A 104 29.83 18.62 14.52
N CYS A 105 29.80 18.16 15.78
CA CYS A 105 28.83 18.60 16.78
C CYS A 105 29.48 19.40 17.93
N HIS A 106 30.76 19.15 18.21
CA HIS A 106 31.47 19.77 19.33
C HIS A 106 32.66 20.57 18.87
N GLU A 107 32.68 21.87 19.18
CA GLU A 107 33.86 22.72 18.95
C GLU A 107 35.01 22.35 19.90
N ASN A 108 34.70 21.96 21.14
CA ASN A 108 35.65 21.50 22.15
C ASN A 108 35.85 19.97 22.13
N TYR A 109 35.76 19.35 20.95
CA TYR A 109 35.77 17.90 20.78
C TYR A 109 36.96 17.17 21.42
N GLN A 110 38.13 17.81 21.47
CA GLN A 110 39.34 17.19 22.00
C GLN A 110 39.28 17.01 23.53
N GLU A 111 38.83 18.04 24.26
CA GLU A 111 38.66 18.00 25.72
C GLU A 111 37.57 16.99 26.12
N LEU A 112 36.47 16.94 25.37
CA LEU A 112 35.40 15.97 25.63
C LEU A 112 35.87 14.53 25.41
N ALA A 113 36.67 14.29 24.36
CA ALA A 113 37.24 12.97 24.09
C ALA A 113 38.19 12.51 25.19
N GLU A 114 38.95 13.40 25.83
CA GLU A 114 39.80 13.06 26.98
C GLU A 114 38.97 12.51 28.15
N GLY A 115 37.82 13.10 28.45
CA GLY A 115 36.90 12.61 29.48
C GLY A 115 36.52 11.15 29.25
N TYR A 116 36.21 10.82 28.00
CA TYR A 116 35.87 9.47 27.62
C TYR A 116 37.05 8.49 27.58
N ALA A 117 38.21 8.93 27.10
CA ALA A 117 39.43 8.13 27.11
C ALA A 117 39.81 7.72 28.54
N ASN A 118 39.61 8.63 29.51
CA ASN A 118 39.78 8.34 30.92
C ASN A 118 38.78 7.29 31.43
N THR A 119 37.50 7.40 31.06
CA THR A 119 36.47 6.40 31.41
C THR A 119 36.80 5.02 30.85
N LEU A 120 37.27 4.96 29.60
CA LEU A 120 37.62 3.71 28.92
C LEU A 120 39.02 3.19 29.30
N GLY A 121 39.86 4.00 29.96
CA GLY A 121 41.25 3.65 30.28
C GLY A 121 42.14 3.50 29.05
N VAL A 122 41.89 4.27 27.97
CA VAL A 122 42.62 4.16 26.70
C VAL A 122 43.31 5.46 26.31
N GLU A 123 44.34 5.37 25.47
CA GLU A 123 45.03 6.55 24.93
C GLU A 123 44.31 7.04 23.66
N LEU A 124 44.08 8.36 23.58
CA LEU A 124 43.43 8.99 22.43
C LEU A 124 44.21 8.75 21.14
N GLY A 125 43.51 8.39 20.07
CA GLY A 125 44.10 8.13 18.75
C GLY A 125 44.73 6.75 18.58
N VAL A 126 44.77 5.93 19.64
CA VAL A 126 45.23 4.52 19.56
C VAL A 126 44.05 3.56 19.39
N GLY A 127 42.82 4.01 19.72
CA GLY A 127 41.60 3.22 19.66
C GLY A 127 41.52 2.23 20.83
N ALA A 128 40.36 2.14 21.48
CA ALA A 128 40.13 1.07 22.45
C ALA A 128 40.01 -0.26 21.69
N ALA A 129 40.88 -1.22 21.98
CA ALA A 129 40.62 -2.60 21.56
C ALA A 129 39.30 -3.04 22.21
N ALA A 130 38.40 -3.64 21.43
CA ALA A 130 37.15 -4.18 21.95
C ALA A 130 37.43 -5.09 23.16
N PRO A 131 36.62 -5.04 24.23
CA PRO A 131 36.82 -5.92 25.36
C PRO A 131 36.65 -7.37 24.88
N ASP A 132 37.73 -8.13 24.99
CA ASP A 132 37.72 -9.58 24.84
C ASP A 132 36.86 -10.11 26.00
N ASN A 133 35.69 -10.65 25.71
CA ASN A 133 34.83 -11.30 26.70
C ASN A 133 35.53 -12.58 27.18
N SER A 134 36.42 -12.43 28.15
CA SER A 134 37.03 -13.51 28.92
C SER A 134 37.19 -13.05 30.36
N ASP A 135 36.11 -13.32 31.11
CA ASP A 135 36.13 -13.84 32.47
C ASP A 135 37.09 -13.14 33.46
N SER A 136 36.57 -12.18 34.23
CA SER A 136 36.97 -12.11 35.64
C SER A 136 35.98 -11.32 36.49
N SER A 137 35.21 -12.06 37.27
CA SER A 137 34.49 -11.60 38.46
C SER A 137 35.40 -10.78 39.38
N THR A 138 35.04 -9.53 39.68
CA THR A 138 35.46 -8.85 40.92
C THR A 138 34.32 -7.97 41.42
N THR A 139 33.72 -8.41 42.51
CA THR A 139 32.69 -7.70 43.27
C THR A 139 33.31 -6.47 43.95
N VAL A 140 32.82 -5.28 43.64
CA VAL A 140 33.01 -4.09 44.48
C VAL A 140 31.65 -3.45 44.73
N GLU A 141 31.23 -3.50 45.99
CA GLU A 141 30.06 -2.83 46.54
C GLU A 141 30.33 -1.32 46.61
N GLN A 142 29.54 -0.49 45.91
CA GLN A 142 29.47 0.95 46.14
C GLN A 142 28.01 1.43 46.16
N PRO A 143 27.68 2.48 46.94
CA PRO A 143 26.31 2.76 47.36
C PRO A 143 25.50 3.49 46.29
N VAL A 144 24.25 3.05 46.12
CA VAL A 144 23.26 3.62 45.21
C VAL A 144 22.83 5.01 45.69
N GLN A 145 23.19 6.05 44.94
CA GLN A 145 22.58 7.38 45.03
C GLN A 145 21.43 7.45 44.01
N VAL A 146 20.20 7.49 44.51
CA VAL A 146 19.00 7.66 43.70
C VAL A 146 18.90 9.13 43.30
N PHE A 147 19.26 9.46 42.06
CA PHE A 147 18.90 10.73 41.43
C PHE A 147 17.69 10.52 40.53
N SER A 148 16.56 11.13 40.91
CA SER A 148 15.46 11.39 39.98
C SER A 148 15.85 12.56 39.06
N PRO A 149 15.71 12.45 37.73
CA PRO A 149 15.50 13.62 36.91
C PRO A 149 13.99 13.83 36.74
N ALA A 150 13.48 14.83 37.43
CA ALA A 150 12.41 15.64 36.87
C ALA A 150 13.05 16.47 35.75
N ASN A 151 12.72 16.17 34.50
CA ASN A 151 12.77 17.20 33.46
C ASN A 151 11.74 16.87 32.38
N GLU A 152 10.67 17.65 32.40
CA GLU A 152 9.67 17.74 31.35
C GLU A 152 10.39 18.10 30.03
N CYS A 153 10.36 17.19 29.06
CA CYS A 153 10.69 17.53 27.69
C CYS A 153 9.61 18.48 27.16
N ALA A 154 9.98 19.75 27.07
CA ALA A 154 9.25 20.73 26.28
C ALA A 154 9.15 20.23 24.83
N ALA A 155 7.93 19.87 24.44
CA ALA A 155 7.54 19.97 23.05
C ALA A 155 7.62 21.44 22.65
N ASP A 156 8.35 21.75 21.58
CA ASP A 156 7.92 22.61 20.46
C ASP A 156 9.14 23.19 19.75
N THR A 157 9.54 22.53 18.65
CA THR A 157 10.20 23.12 17.48
C THR A 157 10.24 22.02 16.41
N ALA A 158 9.06 21.63 15.93
CA ALA A 158 8.96 20.81 14.73
C ALA A 158 9.36 21.71 13.55
N ILE A 159 10.58 21.55 13.04
CA ILE A 159 10.94 22.07 11.72
C ILE A 159 10.14 21.26 10.71
N TYR A 160 9.06 21.87 10.19
CA TYR A 160 8.21 21.29 9.15
C TYR A 160 8.97 21.37 7.82
N TYR A 161 9.72 20.32 7.51
CA TYR A 161 10.23 20.12 6.15
C TYR A 161 9.08 19.61 5.29
N ASP A 162 8.84 20.25 4.14
CA ASP A 162 7.87 19.80 3.15
C ASP A 162 8.28 18.39 2.68
N GLU A 163 7.43 17.39 2.93
CA GLU A 163 7.66 15.98 2.59
C GLU A 163 7.95 15.78 1.10
N ALA A 164 7.63 16.78 0.26
CA ALA A 164 7.93 16.79 -1.17
C ALA A 164 9.42 16.89 -1.52
N ASP A 165 10.29 17.35 -0.61
CA ASP A 165 11.72 17.59 -0.86
C ASP A 165 12.69 16.62 -0.14
N LEU A 166 12.16 15.61 0.57
CA LEU A 166 12.99 14.59 1.21
C LEU A 166 13.39 13.52 0.19
N ILE A 167 14.65 13.54 -0.23
CA ILE A 167 15.21 12.52 -1.14
C ILE A 167 15.46 11.22 -0.35
N ASP A 168 14.67 10.19 -0.64
CA ASP A 168 14.88 8.82 -0.16
C ASP A 168 16.01 8.16 -0.99
N TYR A 169 17.23 8.25 -0.47
CA TYR A 169 18.43 7.71 -1.13
C TYR A 169 18.43 6.18 -1.23
N THR A 170 17.76 5.49 -0.31
CA THR A 170 17.61 4.03 -0.35
C THR A 170 16.74 3.64 -1.55
N LYS A 171 15.58 4.29 -1.69
CA LYS A 171 14.71 4.10 -2.85
C LYS A 171 15.39 4.50 -4.16
N GLN A 172 16.16 5.59 -4.17
CA GLN A 172 16.92 6.00 -5.34
C GLN A 172 17.97 4.95 -5.74
N TYR A 173 18.64 4.32 -4.77
CA TYR A 173 19.61 3.25 -5.03
C TYR A 173 18.93 1.98 -5.56
N GLU A 174 17.82 1.57 -4.96
CA GLU A 174 17.02 0.44 -5.42
C GLU A 174 16.52 0.62 -6.87
N GLU A 175 16.04 1.82 -7.21
CA GLU A 175 15.56 2.13 -8.55
C GLU A 175 16.68 2.26 -9.59
N SER A 176 17.81 2.88 -9.23
CA SER A 176 18.88 3.22 -10.18
C SER A 176 19.95 2.13 -10.34
N VAL A 177 20.24 1.38 -9.28
CA VAL A 177 21.33 0.37 -9.27
C VAL A 177 20.75 -1.04 -9.35
N LEU A 178 19.75 -1.36 -8.53
CA LEU A 178 19.16 -2.69 -8.47
C LEU A 178 18.03 -2.89 -9.51
N GLY A 179 17.50 -1.79 -10.06
CA GLY A 179 16.37 -1.82 -10.99
C GLY A 179 15.06 -2.30 -10.37
N ILE A 180 15.01 -2.35 -9.03
CA ILE A 180 13.83 -2.74 -8.27
C ILE A 180 12.96 -1.48 -8.18
N ARG A 181 11.81 -1.53 -8.83
CA ARG A 181 10.80 -0.48 -8.73
C ARG A 181 9.71 -0.98 -7.80
N ASP A 182 9.54 -0.31 -6.67
CA ASP A 182 8.37 -0.51 -5.85
C ASP A 182 7.14 -0.07 -6.63
N LEU A 183 6.37 -1.06 -7.07
CA LEU A 183 5.04 -0.81 -7.58
C LEU A 183 4.20 -0.32 -6.40
N ASN A 184 4.08 1.00 -6.28
CA ASN A 184 3.22 1.63 -5.28
C ASN A 184 1.85 0.92 -5.34
N ALA A 185 1.53 0.19 -4.27
CA ALA A 185 0.34 -0.66 -4.21
C ALA A 185 -0.93 0.17 -4.47
N GLY A 186 -0.94 1.43 -4.03
CA GLY A 186 -1.99 2.41 -4.35
C GLY A 186 -2.14 2.68 -5.84
N ASN A 187 -1.04 2.86 -6.58
CA ASN A 187 -1.09 3.04 -8.04
C ASN A 187 -1.55 1.79 -8.78
N LEU A 188 -1.15 0.60 -8.31
CA LEU A 188 -1.63 -0.67 -8.86
C LEU A 188 -3.14 -0.83 -8.66
N ILE A 189 -3.62 -0.55 -7.45
CA ILE A 189 -5.05 -0.61 -7.11
C ILE A 189 -5.84 0.43 -7.89
N LEU A 190 -5.35 1.67 -7.99
CA LEU A 190 -5.95 2.70 -8.81
C LEU A 190 -6.03 2.25 -10.28
N GLY A 191 -4.98 1.63 -10.80
CA GLY A 191 -4.95 1.04 -12.14
C GLY A 191 -6.04 -0.03 -12.33
N ILE A 192 -6.19 -0.94 -11.36
CA ILE A 192 -7.24 -1.97 -11.39
C ILE A 192 -8.64 -1.35 -11.32
N MET A 193 -8.85 -0.34 -10.47
CA MET A 193 -10.14 0.35 -10.35
C MET A 193 -10.50 1.07 -11.64
N VAL A 194 -9.57 1.81 -12.24
CA VAL A 194 -9.77 2.49 -13.54
C VAL A 194 -10.09 1.46 -14.61
N LEU A 195 -9.33 0.36 -14.69
CA LEU A 195 -9.56 -0.69 -15.67
C LEU A 195 -10.93 -1.37 -15.48
N GLY A 196 -11.33 -1.58 -14.22
CA GLY A 196 -12.66 -2.09 -13.86
C GLY A 196 -13.79 -1.12 -14.23
N LEU A 197 -13.58 0.19 -14.08
CA LEU A 197 -14.55 1.22 -14.44
C LEU A 197 -14.71 1.34 -15.96
N VAL A 198 -13.60 1.27 -16.70
CA VAL A 198 -13.61 1.27 -18.17
C VAL A 198 -14.23 -0.02 -18.71
N ALA A 199 -13.83 -1.19 -18.20
CA ALA A 199 -14.37 -2.46 -18.64
C ALA A 199 -15.85 -2.60 -18.25
N GLY A 200 -16.20 -2.34 -16.99
CA GLY A 200 -17.56 -2.44 -16.47
C GLY A 200 -18.50 -1.39 -17.06
N GLY A 201 -18.06 -0.13 -17.12
CA GLY A 201 -18.81 0.97 -17.73
C GLY A 201 -18.94 0.78 -19.24
N GLY A 202 -17.85 0.42 -19.92
CA GLY A 202 -17.86 0.13 -21.35
C GLY A 202 -18.76 -1.04 -21.73
N LEU A 203 -18.74 -2.14 -20.95
CA LEU A 203 -19.63 -3.29 -21.17
C LEU A 203 -21.10 -2.92 -20.89
N PHE A 204 -21.37 -2.15 -19.84
CA PHE A 204 -22.73 -1.69 -19.51
C PHE A 204 -23.31 -0.79 -20.59
N VAL A 205 -22.54 0.20 -21.07
CA VAL A 205 -22.93 1.09 -22.17
C VAL A 205 -23.11 0.28 -23.46
N SER A 206 -22.18 -0.62 -23.77
CA SER A 206 -22.27 -1.47 -24.96
C SER A 206 -23.52 -2.36 -24.99
N LEU A 207 -23.95 -2.89 -23.83
CA LEU A 207 -25.14 -3.73 -23.72
C LEU A 207 -26.44 -2.90 -23.72
N ASN A 208 -26.41 -1.67 -23.22
CA ASN A 208 -27.60 -0.85 -23.03
C ASN A 208 -27.87 0.10 -24.21
N GLU A 209 -26.83 0.57 -24.91
CA GLU A 209 -26.95 1.47 -26.08
C GLU A 209 -26.98 0.71 -27.42
N GLY A 210 -26.87 -0.62 -27.40
CA GLY A 210 -27.03 -1.46 -28.60
C GLY A 210 -25.91 -1.31 -29.64
N TRP A 211 -24.80 -0.65 -29.31
CA TRP A 211 -23.68 -0.39 -30.23
C TRP A 211 -22.90 -1.65 -30.64
N VAL A 212 -22.97 -2.73 -29.87
CA VAL A 212 -22.46 -4.02 -30.31
C VAL A 212 -23.63 -4.85 -30.82
N THR A 213 -23.90 -4.70 -32.11
CA THR A 213 -24.64 -5.72 -32.87
C THR A 213 -23.72 -6.94 -32.91
N ILE A 214 -23.80 -7.80 -31.89
CA ILE A 214 -23.19 -9.13 -31.95
C ILE A 214 -23.77 -9.75 -33.20
N THR A 215 -22.97 -9.86 -34.25
CA THR A 215 -23.36 -10.53 -35.49
C THR A 215 -23.49 -12.00 -35.12
N THR A 216 -24.65 -12.36 -34.58
CA THR A 216 -25.07 -13.74 -34.45
C THR A 216 -25.13 -14.26 -35.87
N LYS A 217 -24.13 -15.08 -36.20
CA LYS A 217 -24.04 -15.94 -37.37
C LYS A 217 -25.44 -16.24 -37.92
N SER A 218 -25.75 -15.63 -39.07
CA SER A 218 -26.94 -15.80 -39.91
C SER A 218 -28.04 -16.67 -39.29
N ILE A 219 -29.06 -16.02 -38.73
CA ILE A 219 -30.36 -16.66 -38.49
C ILE A 219 -30.86 -17.14 -39.88
N PRO A 220 -31.24 -18.41 -40.05
CA PRO A 220 -31.77 -18.90 -41.32
C PRO A 220 -32.97 -18.06 -41.76
N ASP A 221 -33.10 -17.80 -43.07
CA ASP A 221 -34.12 -16.95 -43.71
C ASP A 221 -35.59 -17.37 -43.47
N SER A 222 -35.83 -18.36 -42.62
CA SER A 222 -37.15 -18.73 -42.13
C SER A 222 -37.06 -19.35 -40.75
N ILE A 223 -37.75 -18.76 -39.78
CA ILE A 223 -38.18 -19.47 -38.58
C ILE A 223 -39.64 -19.88 -38.83
N ASP A 224 -39.87 -21.18 -38.92
CA ASP A 224 -41.18 -21.85 -38.80
C ASP A 224 -42.35 -21.21 -39.56
N GLY A 225 -42.23 -21.09 -40.89
CA GLY A 225 -43.39 -20.92 -41.78
C GLY A 225 -44.04 -19.52 -41.82
N PHE A 226 -43.44 -18.51 -41.21
CA PHE A 226 -43.89 -17.11 -41.35
C PHE A 226 -42.98 -16.35 -42.32
N GLY A 227 -43.51 -16.01 -43.50
CA GLY A 227 -42.82 -15.13 -44.47
C GLY A 227 -42.53 -13.74 -43.89
N LEU A 228 -41.48 -13.09 -44.39
CA LEU A 228 -41.00 -11.76 -43.97
C LEU A 228 -42.12 -10.69 -43.93
N ASP A 229 -43.14 -10.82 -44.78
CA ASP A 229 -44.29 -9.93 -44.82
C ASP A 229 -45.10 -9.91 -43.51
N ASN A 230 -45.08 -11.01 -42.74
CA ASN A 230 -45.75 -11.08 -41.44
C ASN A 230 -45.00 -10.30 -40.35
N VAL A 231 -43.68 -10.17 -40.48
CA VAL A 231 -42.82 -9.44 -39.53
C VAL A 231 -43.01 -7.93 -39.71
N ALA A 232 -43.25 -7.49 -40.94
CA ALA A 232 -43.55 -6.09 -41.26
C ALA A 232 -44.86 -5.57 -40.61
N LEU A 233 -45.77 -6.47 -40.21
CA LEU A 233 -47.03 -6.11 -39.54
C LEU A 233 -46.87 -5.88 -38.03
N LEU A 234 -45.78 -6.34 -37.41
CA LEU A 234 -45.57 -6.24 -35.96
C LEU A 234 -45.57 -4.78 -35.44
N PRO A 235 -44.87 -3.81 -36.08
CA PRO A 235 -44.89 -2.42 -35.63
C PRO A 235 -46.26 -1.76 -35.78
N LEU A 236 -47.08 -2.23 -36.74
CA LEU A 236 -48.43 -1.72 -36.95
C LEU A 236 -49.39 -2.23 -35.87
N ILE A 237 -49.25 -3.48 -35.43
CA ILE A 237 -50.02 -4.05 -34.32
C ILE A 237 -49.69 -3.35 -33.00
N GLU A 238 -48.45 -2.90 -32.82
CA GLU A 238 -48.02 -2.17 -31.61
C GLU A 238 -48.71 -0.80 -31.47
N LYS A 239 -48.98 -0.14 -32.61
CA LYS A 239 -49.72 1.13 -32.65
C LYS A 239 -51.21 0.98 -32.32
N VAL A 240 -51.74 -0.24 -32.28
CA VAL A 240 -53.15 -0.49 -31.92
C VAL A 240 -53.33 -0.41 -30.40
N ASP A 241 -54.37 0.29 -29.97
CA ASP A 241 -54.71 0.44 -28.56
C ASP A 241 -54.93 -0.93 -27.86
N PRO A 242 -54.80 -1.02 -26.52
CA PRO A 242 -54.92 -2.28 -25.79
C PRO A 242 -56.26 -3.01 -26.01
N LYS A 243 -57.38 -2.30 -26.19
CA LYS A 243 -58.68 -2.92 -26.46
C LYS A 243 -58.73 -3.46 -27.88
N GLY A 244 -58.21 -2.72 -28.86
CA GLY A 244 -58.05 -3.17 -30.24
C GLY A 244 -57.21 -4.44 -30.36
N ARG A 245 -56.08 -4.52 -29.64
CA ARG A 245 -55.24 -5.73 -29.60
C ARG A 245 -55.98 -6.94 -29.00
N GLN A 246 -56.80 -6.73 -27.97
CA GLN A 246 -57.60 -7.80 -27.38
C GLN A 246 -58.72 -8.27 -28.32
N ALA A 247 -59.35 -7.34 -29.06
CA ALA A 247 -60.35 -7.66 -30.09
C ALA A 247 -59.73 -8.44 -31.25
N LEU A 248 -58.58 -8.01 -31.76
CA LEU A 248 -57.82 -8.70 -32.80
C LEU A 248 -57.44 -10.11 -32.36
N LYS A 249 -56.94 -10.27 -31.11
CA LYS A 249 -56.65 -11.59 -30.53
C LYS A 249 -57.88 -12.50 -30.47
N LYS A 250 -59.05 -11.96 -30.11
CA LYS A 250 -60.31 -12.72 -30.10
C LYS A 250 -60.76 -13.12 -31.50
N LEU A 251 -60.55 -12.25 -32.49
CA LEU A 251 -60.91 -12.49 -33.89
C LEU A 251 -60.01 -13.56 -34.51
N LEU A 252 -58.70 -13.47 -34.32
CA LEU A 252 -57.71 -14.43 -34.84
C LEU A 252 -57.85 -15.85 -34.26
N LYS A 253 -58.47 -16.01 -33.08
CA LYS A 253 -58.84 -17.34 -32.54
C LYS A 253 -59.85 -18.10 -33.41
N LYS A 254 -60.53 -17.42 -34.35
CA LYS A 254 -61.51 -18.01 -35.27
C LYS A 254 -61.15 -17.64 -36.71
N PRO A 255 -60.15 -18.31 -37.32
CA PRO A 255 -59.55 -17.89 -38.59
C PRO A 255 -60.58 -17.76 -39.74
N ALA A 256 -61.54 -18.68 -39.82
CA ALA A 256 -62.59 -18.63 -40.85
C ALA A 256 -63.52 -17.40 -40.71
N LYS A 257 -63.73 -16.89 -39.48
CA LYS A 257 -64.51 -15.67 -39.25
C LYS A 257 -63.66 -14.42 -39.46
N ALA A 258 -62.40 -14.46 -39.04
CA ALA A 258 -61.43 -13.39 -39.27
C ALA A 258 -61.28 -13.10 -40.77
N ALA A 259 -61.09 -14.14 -41.59
CA ALA A 259 -60.98 -14.02 -43.04
C ALA A 259 -62.22 -13.34 -43.67
N LYS A 260 -63.43 -13.67 -43.21
CA LYS A 260 -64.66 -13.02 -43.68
C LYS A 260 -64.72 -11.54 -43.32
N VAL A 261 -64.30 -11.18 -42.11
CA VAL A 261 -64.27 -9.78 -41.67
C VAL A 261 -63.22 -8.99 -42.43
N PHE A 262 -62.01 -9.53 -42.60
CA PHE A 262 -60.97 -8.86 -43.37
C PHE A 262 -61.36 -8.67 -44.83
N LYS A 263 -62.00 -9.68 -45.44
CA LYS A 263 -62.55 -9.54 -46.79
C LYS A 263 -63.62 -8.46 -46.85
N ALA A 264 -64.58 -8.47 -45.94
CA ALA A 264 -65.64 -7.46 -45.91
C ALA A 264 -65.12 -6.03 -45.68
N VAL A 265 -63.99 -5.86 -44.98
CA VAL A 265 -63.34 -4.55 -44.81
C VAL A 265 -62.57 -4.14 -46.05
N ALA A 266 -61.85 -5.08 -46.68
CA ALA A 266 -61.14 -4.81 -47.94
C ALA A 266 -62.11 -4.40 -49.05
N ASP A 267 -63.28 -5.04 -49.13
CA ASP A 267 -64.33 -4.74 -50.11
C ASP A 267 -65.02 -3.36 -49.85
N ILE A 268 -64.76 -2.67 -48.73
CA ILE A 268 -65.30 -1.33 -48.42
C ILE A 268 -64.36 -0.20 -48.86
N ASP A 269 -63.05 -0.50 -49.00
CA ASP A 269 -62.02 0.48 -49.40
C ASP A 269 -61.75 0.49 -50.92
N GLU A 270 -62.37 -0.42 -51.69
CA GLU A 270 -62.46 -0.37 -53.17
C GLU A 270 -63.76 0.29 -53.65
#